data_AF-A0A1F9ER44-F1
#
_entry.id   AF-A0A1F9ER44-F1
#
_cell.length_a   1.000
_cell.length_b   1.000
_cell.length_c   1.000
_cell.angle_alpha   90.00
_cell.angle_beta   90.00
_cell.angle_gamma   90.00
#
_symmetry.space_group_name_H-M   'P 1'
#
loop_
_entity.id
_entity.type
_entity.pdbx_description
1 polymer ?
#
loop_
_entity_poly.entity_id
_entity_poly.type
_entity_poly.pdbx_seq_one_letter_code
_entity_poly.pdbx_strand_id
1 'polypeptide(L)'
;MPFNDVANVDANVYTCQSCGERYQGFSRVEELTREVAHNIARRAERLQPLEIRFLRKYLGYSGKDFAGFLGVAPETISRWENSEHPMQMQLSTEKLIRMMAMSEKPVSEYGLDIAATRSLKRTGKIRLRESKGKWTVAA
;
A
#
# COMPACT_ATOMS: atom_id res chain seq x y z
N MET A 1 21.84 12.19 -14.09
CA MET A 1 20.45 11.78 -13.82
C MET A 1 20.52 10.62 -12.84
N PRO A 2 19.96 10.70 -11.62
CA PRO A 2 19.98 9.55 -10.74
C PRO A 2 18.95 8.54 -11.27
N PHE A 3 19.35 7.28 -11.36
CA PHE A 3 18.45 6.16 -11.60
C PHE A 3 17.41 6.14 -10.48
N ASN A 4 16.14 6.20 -10.84
CA ASN A 4 15.02 6.30 -9.90
C ASN A 4 14.66 4.88 -9.42
N ASP A 5 15.60 4.17 -8.80
CA ASP A 5 15.40 2.79 -8.36
C ASP A 5 14.83 2.74 -6.94
N VAL A 6 13.82 1.88 -6.75
CA VAL A 6 13.11 1.74 -5.47
C VAL A 6 14.00 1.10 -4.39
N ALA A 7 14.88 0.17 -4.78
CA ALA A 7 15.85 -0.48 -3.91
C ALA A 7 16.97 -1.13 -4.75
N ASN A 8 18.14 -1.31 -4.13
CA ASN A 8 19.22 -2.16 -4.64
C ASN A 8 19.27 -3.45 -3.82
N VAL A 9 19.35 -4.60 -4.48
CA VAL A 9 19.28 -5.92 -3.83
C VAL A 9 20.35 -6.83 -4.42
N ASP A 10 21.12 -7.50 -3.56
CA ASP A 10 22.10 -8.50 -3.98
C ASP A 10 21.41 -9.82 -4.39
N ALA A 11 21.90 -10.41 -5.48
CA ALA A 11 21.42 -11.70 -5.98
C ALA A 11 22.42 -12.82 -5.65
N ASN A 12 21.92 -14.01 -5.35
CA ASN A 12 22.76 -15.21 -5.30
C ASN A 12 23.12 -15.60 -6.73
N VAL A 13 24.42 -15.81 -6.97
CA VAL A 13 24.93 -16.27 -8.26
C VAL A 13 25.24 -17.76 -8.17
N TYR A 14 24.58 -18.53 -9.03
CA TYR A 14 24.81 -19.96 -9.18
C TYR A 14 25.50 -20.21 -10.52
N THR A 15 26.43 -21.16 -10.55
CA THR A 15 27.12 -21.55 -11.78
C THR A 15 26.92 -23.04 -12.01
N CYS A 16 26.42 -23.41 -13.19
CA CYS A 16 26.28 -24.81 -13.58
C CYS A 16 27.67 -25.43 -13.76
N GLN A 17 27.96 -26.51 -13.04
CA GLN A 17 29.26 -27.19 -13.14
C GLN A 17 29.43 -27.98 -14.45
N SER A 18 28.35 -28.27 -15.18
CA SER A 18 28.38 -29.05 -16.42
C SER A 18 28.60 -28.18 -17.68
N CYS A 19 27.96 -27.01 -17.76
CA CYS A 19 28.03 -26.14 -18.93
C CYS A 19 28.63 -24.74 -18.66
N GLY A 20 28.89 -24.40 -17.39
CA GLY A 20 29.42 -23.08 -17.01
C GLY A 20 28.41 -21.94 -16.99
N GLU A 21 27.13 -22.20 -17.29
CA GLU A 21 26.09 -21.17 -17.34
C GLU A 21 25.83 -20.57 -15.94
N ARG A 22 25.64 -19.25 -15.90
CA ARG A 22 25.45 -18.48 -14.66
C ARG A 22 23.98 -18.09 -14.50
N TYR A 23 23.40 -18.43 -13.36
CA TYR A 23 22.06 -18.05 -12.96
C TYR A 23 22.12 -17.06 -11.81
N GLN A 24 21.24 -16.06 -11.84
CA GLN A 24 21.01 -15.16 -10.71
C GLN A 24 19.67 -15.51 -10.10
N GLY A 25 19.66 -15.76 -8.79
CA GLY A 25 18.44 -16.08 -8.04
C GLY A 25 18.33 -15.24 -6.80
N PHE A 26 17.12 -14.78 -6.51
CA PHE A 26 16.80 -14.13 -5.24
C PHE A 26 16.16 -15.15 -4.30
N SER A 27 16.72 -15.30 -3.11
CA SER A 27 16.13 -16.12 -2.06
C SER A 27 15.14 -15.29 -1.22
N ARG A 28 14.12 -15.93 -0.65
CA ARG A 28 13.18 -15.30 0.31
C ARG A 28 12.51 -14.03 -0.25
N VAL A 29 12.03 -14.08 -1.49
CA VAL A 29 11.48 -12.92 -2.23
C VAL A 29 10.34 -12.22 -1.49
N GLU A 30 9.49 -12.95 -0.78
CA GLU A 30 8.40 -12.36 0.02
C GLU A 30 8.93 -11.47 1.15
N GLU A 31 9.93 -11.95 1.88
CA GLU A 31 10.59 -11.18 2.94
C GLU A 31 11.37 -10.00 2.37
N LEU A 32 12.09 -10.21 1.26
CA LEU A 32 12.75 -9.12 0.56
C LEU A 32 11.75 -8.00 0.22
N THR A 33 10.61 -8.36 -0.37
CA THR A 33 9.59 -7.38 -0.79
C THR A 33 9.01 -6.64 0.41
N ARG A 34 8.77 -7.36 1.53
CA ARG A 34 8.33 -6.77 2.80
C ARG A 34 9.35 -5.80 3.36
N GLU A 35 10.64 -6.15 3.39
CA GLU A 35 11.68 -5.26 3.93
C GLU A 35 11.85 -4.00 3.08
N VAL A 36 11.75 -4.10 1.75
CA VAL A 36 11.72 -2.93 0.87
C VAL A 36 10.51 -2.05 1.19
N ALA A 37 9.31 -2.62 1.31
CA ALA A 37 8.10 -1.87 1.63
C ALA A 37 8.19 -1.16 3.00
N HIS A 38 8.68 -1.86 4.03
CA HIS A 38 8.89 -1.30 5.36
C HIS A 38 9.93 -0.18 5.38
N ASN A 39 11.01 -0.32 4.61
CA ASN A 39 12.04 0.71 4.53
C ASN A 39 11.46 1.99 3.90
N ILE A 40 10.81 1.88 2.74
CA ILE A 40 10.11 2.99 2.08
C ILE A 40 9.13 3.66 3.05
N ALA A 41 8.33 2.87 3.76
CA ALA A 41 7.30 3.39 4.65
C ALA A 41 7.86 4.18 5.85
N ARG A 42 9.07 3.85 6.32
CA ARG A 42 9.72 4.48 7.49
C ARG A 42 10.51 5.75 7.17
N ARG A 43 10.90 5.95 5.91
CA ARG A 43 11.72 7.11 5.50
C ARG A 43 11.02 8.44 5.73
N ALA A 44 11.76 9.50 6.06
CA ALA A 44 11.16 10.81 6.32
C ALA A 44 10.83 11.58 5.04
N GLU A 45 11.52 11.27 3.94
CA GLU A 45 11.29 11.91 2.64
C GLU A 45 9.91 11.58 2.06
N ARG A 46 9.38 12.47 1.22
CA ARG A 46 8.12 12.28 0.49
C ARG A 46 8.19 11.06 -0.43
N LEU A 47 7.11 10.29 -0.50
CA LEU A 47 7.04 9.15 -1.42
C LEU A 47 7.20 9.60 -2.87
N GLN A 48 8.08 8.92 -3.59
CA GLN A 48 8.31 9.11 -5.02
C GLN A 48 7.32 8.27 -5.85
N PRO A 49 7.06 8.63 -7.13
CA PRO A 49 6.10 7.93 -7.97
C PRO A 49 6.26 6.40 -8.04
N LEU A 50 7.50 5.93 -8.14
CA LEU A 50 7.79 4.50 -8.19
C LEU A 50 7.64 3.80 -6.84
N GLU A 51 7.93 4.49 -5.74
CA GLU A 51 7.68 3.99 -4.38
C GLU A 51 6.18 3.86 -4.13
N ILE A 52 5.37 4.83 -4.60
CA ILE A 52 3.91 4.78 -4.50
C ILE A 52 3.37 3.55 -5.25
N ARG A 53 3.84 3.34 -6.49
CA ARG A 53 3.48 2.17 -7.28
C ARG A 53 3.91 0.87 -6.61
N PHE A 54 5.12 0.83 -6.05
CA PHE A 54 5.63 -0.34 -5.35
C PHE A 54 4.75 -0.68 -4.13
N LEU A 55 4.47 0.29 -3.26
CA LEU A 55 3.64 0.09 -2.08
C LEU A 55 2.22 -0.36 -2.46
N ARG A 56 1.61 0.20 -3.51
CA ARG A 56 0.28 -0.27 -3.97
C ARG A 56 0.31 -1.75 -4.38
N LYS A 57 1.32 -2.16 -5.15
CA LYS A 57 1.47 -3.56 -5.57
C LYS A 57 1.77 -4.48 -4.39
N TYR A 58 2.62 -4.04 -3.46
CA TYR A 58 2.91 -4.76 -2.21
C TYR A 58 1.64 -4.98 -1.37
N LEU A 59 0.76 -3.98 -1.31
CA LEU A 59 -0.55 -4.07 -0.65
C LEU A 59 -1.58 -4.92 -1.43
N GLY A 60 -1.24 -5.42 -2.62
CA GLY A 60 -2.12 -6.28 -3.43
C GLY A 60 -3.21 -5.55 -4.21
N TYR A 61 -3.18 -4.21 -4.30
CA TYR A 61 -4.24 -3.46 -4.98
C TYR A 61 -3.99 -3.25 -6.47
N SER A 62 -5.04 -3.41 -7.28
CA SER A 62 -5.07 -2.82 -8.62
C SER A 62 -5.13 -1.29 -8.53
N GLY A 63 -4.81 -0.58 -9.61
CA GLY A 63 -4.92 0.89 -9.63
C GLY A 63 -6.35 1.38 -9.35
N LYS A 64 -7.34 0.66 -9.86
CA LYS A 64 -8.77 0.97 -9.67
C LYS A 64 -9.21 0.71 -8.23
N ASP A 65 -8.82 -0.44 -7.66
CA ASP A 65 -9.21 -0.80 -6.29
C ASP A 65 -8.54 0.11 -5.27
N PHE A 66 -7.29 0.50 -5.52
CA PHE A 66 -6.59 1.47 -4.68
C PHE A 66 -7.23 2.85 -4.74
N ALA A 67 -7.65 3.30 -5.93
CA ALA A 67 -8.38 4.56 -6.10
C ALA A 67 -9.71 4.53 -5.32
N GLY A 68 -10.47 3.43 -5.45
CA GLY A 68 -11.71 3.22 -4.70
C GLY A 68 -11.47 3.21 -3.19
N PHE A 69 -10.44 2.52 -2.73
CA PHE A 69 -10.04 2.47 -1.32
C PHE A 69 -9.70 3.84 -0.75
N LEU A 70 -8.92 4.64 -1.49
CA LEU A 70 -8.51 5.99 -1.08
C LEU A 70 -9.59 7.05 -1.32
N GLY A 71 -10.69 6.71 -2.00
CA GLY A 71 -11.76 7.65 -2.35
C GLY A 71 -11.35 8.72 -3.37
N VAL A 72 -10.44 8.37 -4.29
CA VAL A 72 -9.95 9.27 -5.35
C VAL A 72 -10.27 8.70 -6.74
N ALA A 73 -10.12 9.53 -7.78
CA ALA A 73 -10.29 9.09 -9.15
C ALA A 73 -9.11 8.18 -9.59
N PRO A 74 -9.31 7.16 -10.46
CA PRO A 74 -8.23 6.32 -10.97
C PRO A 74 -7.10 7.11 -11.65
N GLU A 75 -7.43 8.23 -12.30
CA GLU A 75 -6.48 9.13 -12.94
C GLU A 75 -5.55 9.80 -11.91
N THR A 76 -6.03 10.04 -10.70
CA THR A 76 -5.22 10.57 -9.60
C THR A 76 -4.11 9.61 -9.21
N ILE A 77 -4.41 8.30 -9.13
CA ILE A 77 -3.39 7.27 -8.88
C ILE A 77 -2.36 7.26 -10.01
N SER A 78 -2.81 7.32 -11.27
CA SER A 78 -1.92 7.38 -12.43
C SER A 78 -0.96 8.58 -12.36
N ARG A 79 -1.47 9.76 -11.99
CA ARG A 79 -0.64 10.98 -11.84
C ARG A 79 0.36 10.89 -10.68
N TRP A 80 -0.02 10.27 -9.57
CA TRP A 80 0.90 10.04 -8.45
C TRP A 80 2.02 9.06 -8.81
N GLU A 81 1.72 8.06 -9.63
CA GLU A 81 2.69 7.05 -10.08
C GLU A 81 3.48 7.45 -11.33
N ASN A 82 3.19 8.61 -11.92
CA ASN A 82 3.90 9.09 -13.10
C ASN A 82 5.21 9.80 -12.71
N SER A 83 6.34 9.27 -13.17
CA SER A 83 7.66 9.84 -12.93
C SER A 83 8.02 11.03 -13.82
N GLU A 84 7.36 11.21 -14.96
CA GLU A 84 7.64 12.33 -15.88
C GLU A 84 7.03 13.64 -15.38
N HIS A 85 5.84 13.56 -14.79
CA HIS A 85 5.10 14.71 -14.25
C HIS A 85 4.58 14.38 -12.84
N PRO A 86 5.48 14.32 -11.84
CA PRO A 86 5.14 13.86 -10.50
C PRO A 86 4.14 14.81 -9.84
N MET A 87 2.99 14.28 -9.46
CA MET A 87 2.01 14.99 -8.65
C MET A 87 2.10 14.52 -7.20
N GLN A 88 2.33 15.46 -6.29
CA GLN A 88 2.38 15.17 -4.86
C GLN A 88 0.99 14.88 -4.30
N MET A 89 0.86 13.79 -3.54
CA MET A 89 -0.37 13.46 -2.81
C MET A 89 -0.52 14.27 -1.52
N GLN A 90 -1.69 14.29 -0.91
CA GLN A 90 -1.85 14.89 0.41
C GLN A 90 -1.06 14.12 1.48
N LEU A 91 -0.56 14.82 2.50
CA LEU A 91 0.21 14.22 3.61
C LEU A 91 -0.58 13.16 4.38
N SER A 92 -1.88 13.34 4.55
CA SER A 92 -2.77 12.38 5.21
C SER A 92 -2.84 11.06 4.44
N THR A 93 -3.01 11.13 3.12
CA THR A 93 -3.00 9.96 2.23
C THR A 93 -1.67 9.24 2.28
N GLU A 94 -0.55 9.97 2.24
CA GLU A 94 0.78 9.37 2.32
C GLU A 94 0.98 8.62 3.64
N LYS A 95 0.60 9.23 4.77
CA LYS A 95 0.66 8.59 6.09
C LYS A 95 -0.20 7.34 6.16
N LEU A 96 -1.41 7.36 5.58
CA LEU A 96 -2.27 6.18 5.52
C LEU A 96 -1.60 5.03 4.75
N ILE A 97 -1.04 5.31 3.57
CA ILE A 97 -0.34 4.31 2.76
C ILE A 97 0.84 3.68 3.53
N ARG A 98 1.63 4.51 4.21
CA ARG A 98 2.75 4.05 5.05
C ARG A 98 2.28 3.16 6.20
N MET A 99 1.21 3.55 6.90
CA MET A 99 0.64 2.75 7.98
C MET A 99 0.14 1.39 7.48
N MET A 100 -0.55 1.35 6.34
CA MET A 100 -1.00 0.10 5.74
C MET A 100 0.18 -0.81 5.38
N ALA A 101 1.23 -0.25 4.77
CA ALA A 101 2.41 -1.01 4.36
C ALA A 101 3.19 -1.60 5.56
N MET A 102 3.10 -0.97 6.73
CA MET A 102 3.68 -1.47 7.98
C MET A 102 2.78 -2.43 8.75
N SER A 103 1.52 -2.60 8.35
CA SER A 103 0.61 -3.50 9.04
C SER A 103 0.85 -4.95 8.62
N GLU A 104 1.09 -5.85 9.57
CA GLU A 104 1.48 -7.26 9.33
C GLU A 104 0.33 -8.15 8.83
N LYS A 105 -0.90 -7.63 8.80
CA LYS A 105 -2.10 -8.37 8.39
C LYS A 105 -2.56 -7.93 7.01
N PRO A 106 -2.97 -8.85 6.13
CA PRO A 106 -3.53 -8.48 4.83
C PRO A 106 -4.70 -7.51 5.03
N VAL A 107 -4.72 -6.42 4.24
CA VAL A 107 -5.71 -5.33 4.38
C VAL A 107 -7.16 -5.85 4.28
N SER A 108 -7.38 -7.01 3.64
CA SER A 108 -8.66 -7.72 3.58
C SER A 108 -9.23 -8.09 4.96
N GLU A 109 -8.41 -8.18 6.02
CA GLU A 109 -8.86 -8.57 7.35
C GLU A 109 -9.36 -7.39 8.20
N TYR A 110 -9.10 -6.14 7.78
CA TYR A 110 -9.51 -4.95 8.53
C TYR A 110 -10.98 -4.52 8.28
N GLY A 111 -11.71 -5.19 7.38
CA GLY A 111 -13.04 -4.75 6.96
C GLY A 111 -13.04 -3.39 6.24
N LEU A 112 -11.86 -2.99 5.75
CA LEU A 112 -11.63 -1.70 5.09
C LEU A 112 -12.21 -1.64 3.67
N ASP A 113 -12.35 -2.79 3.04
CA ASP A 113 -13.16 -3.03 1.84
C ASP A 113 -14.62 -2.61 2.04
N ILE A 114 -15.20 -2.91 3.22
CA ILE A 114 -16.56 -2.50 3.57
C ILE A 114 -16.63 -0.98 3.71
N ALA A 115 -15.64 -0.34 4.33
CA ALA A 115 -15.61 1.13 4.46
C ALA A 115 -15.47 1.83 3.10
N ALA A 116 -14.63 1.30 2.20
CA ALA A 116 -14.41 1.85 0.86
C ALA A 116 -15.63 1.68 -0.08
N THR A 117 -16.40 0.61 0.09
CA THR A 117 -17.57 0.31 -0.76
C THR A 117 -18.88 0.88 -0.21
N ARG A 118 -18.91 1.35 1.04
CA ARG A 118 -20.14 1.82 1.68
C ARG A 118 -20.50 3.22 1.20
N SER A 119 -21.63 3.31 0.48
CA SER A 119 -22.27 4.59 0.18
C SER A 119 -22.56 5.35 1.49
N LEU A 120 -22.01 6.57 1.59
CA LEU A 120 -22.25 7.48 2.71
C LEU A 120 -23.71 7.95 2.69
N LYS A 121 -24.62 7.14 3.25
CA LYS A 121 -25.98 7.60 3.56
C LYS A 121 -25.91 8.53 4.77
N ARG A 122 -26.50 9.73 4.66
CA ARG A 122 -26.74 10.58 5.84
C ARG A 122 -27.64 9.81 6.79
N THR A 123 -27.09 9.32 7.89
CA THR A 123 -27.88 8.73 8.96
C THR A 123 -28.52 9.84 9.79
N GLY A 124 -29.74 9.60 10.28
CA GLY A 124 -30.40 10.50 11.23
C GLY A 124 -29.61 10.58 12.55
N LYS A 125 -30.11 11.39 13.50
CA LYS A 125 -29.52 11.48 14.85
C LYS A 125 -29.44 10.08 15.46
N ILE A 126 -28.23 9.66 15.87
CA ILE A 126 -28.02 8.40 16.59
C ILE A 126 -28.71 8.54 17.95
N ARG A 127 -29.71 7.69 18.23
CA ARG A 127 -30.28 7.55 19.57
C ARG A 127 -29.56 6.42 20.28
N LEU A 128 -29.07 6.68 21.48
CA LEU A 128 -28.43 5.68 22.32
C LEU A 128 -29.32 5.42 23.53
N ARG A 129 -29.43 4.16 23.94
CA ARG A 129 -30.09 3.75 25.18
C ARG A 129 -29.16 2.86 25.99
N GLU A 130 -29.12 3.10 27.29
CA GLU A 130 -28.46 2.22 28.24
C GLU A 130 -29.37 1.03 28.60
N SER A 131 -28.84 -0.20 28.48
CA SER A 131 -29.50 -1.42 28.94
C SER A 131 -28.46 -2.35 29.56
N LYS A 132 -28.69 -2.76 30.82
CA LYS A 132 -27.78 -3.62 31.59
C LYS A 132 -26.32 -3.13 31.59
N GLY A 133 -26.12 -1.82 31.75
CA GLY A 133 -24.78 -1.20 31.79
C GLY A 133 -24.04 -1.14 30.45
N LYS A 134 -24.74 -1.35 29.32
CA LYS A 134 -24.18 -1.22 27.96
C LYS A 134 -24.97 -0.20 27.16
N TRP A 135 -24.25 0.65 26.43
CA TRP A 135 -24.85 1.55 25.43
C TRP A 135 -25.18 0.79 24.17
N THR A 136 -26.42 0.91 23.71
CA THR A 136 -26.89 0.31 22.47
C THR A 136 -27.53 1.38 21.58
N VAL A 137 -27.44 1.22 20.26
CA VAL A 137 -28.17 2.05 19.31
C VAL A 137 -29.65 1.73 19.45
N ALA A 138 -30.44 2.70 19.90
CA ALA A 138 -31.89 2.58 19.95
C ALA A 138 -32.43 2.69 18.51
N ALA A 139 -33.18 1.66 18.09
CA ALA A 139 -33.90 1.65 16.81
C ALA A 139 -34.91 2.80 16.72
#